data_AF-A0A356QJ39-F1
#
_entry.id   AF-A0A356QJ39-F1
#
_cell.length_a   1.000
_cell.length_b   1.000
_cell.length_c   1.000
_cell.angle_alpha   90.00
_cell.angle_beta   90.00
_cell.angle_gamma   90.00
#
_symmetry.space_group_name_H-M   'P 1'
#
loop_
_entity.id
_entity.type
_entity.pdbx_description
1 polymer ?
#
loop_
_entity_poly.entity_id
_entity_poly.type
_entity_poly.pdbx_seq_one_letter_code
_entity_poly.pdbx_strand_id
1 'polypeptide(L)' 'GLPARWKYFWQSVVGLGAAIILYATATTPAETSLLIPLFKDVALSLGLFYIVLSYFVIVGSSNAVNLTD' A
#
# COMPACT_ATOMS: atom_id res chain seq x y z
N GLY A 1 -6.81 5.25 25.36
CA GLY A 1 -6.59 4.98 23.92
C GLY A 1 -6.28 3.51 23.70
N LEU A 2 -6.50 2.98 22.49
CA LEU A 2 -6.14 1.61 22.11
C LEU A 2 -4.60 1.43 22.24
N PRO A 3 -4.08 0.35 22.83
CA PRO A 3 -2.65 0.12 22.90
C PRO A 3 -2.01 0.06 21.51
N ALA A 4 -0.82 0.64 21.36
CA ALA A 4 -0.12 0.77 20.07
C ALA A 4 0.01 -0.57 19.31
N ARG A 5 0.28 -1.67 20.03
CA ARG A 5 0.35 -3.01 19.46
C ARG A 5 -0.95 -3.47 18.77
N TRP A 6 -2.10 -3.14 19.36
CA TRP A 6 -3.40 -3.50 18.82
C TRP A 6 -3.78 -2.61 17.65
N LYS A 7 -3.41 -1.32 17.71
CA LYS A 7 -3.56 -0.40 16.58
C LYS A 7 -2.75 -0.89 15.38
N TYR A 8 -1.48 -1.19 15.58
CA TYR A 8 -0.58 -1.62 14.52
C TYR A 8 -0.97 -2.99 13.93
N PHE A 9 -1.42 -3.92 14.78
CA PHE A 9 -1.93 -5.21 14.34
C PHE A 9 -3.12 -5.04 13.38
N TRP A 10 -4.14 -4.28 13.77
CA TRP A 10 -5.32 -4.10 12.94
C TRP A 10 -5.04 -3.27 11.68
N GLN A 11 -4.19 -2.24 11.77
CA GLN A 11 -3.71 -1.53 10.58
C GLN A 11 -3.01 -2.48 9.61
N SER A 12 -2.23 -3.44 10.11
CA SER A 12 -1.53 -4.41 9.28
C SER A 12 -2.48 -5.42 8.63
N VAL A 13 -3.46 -5.94 9.37
CA VAL A 13 -4.49 -6.84 8.83
C VAL A 13 -5.27 -6.15 7.70
N VAL A 14 -5.74 -4.93 7.95
CA VAL A 14 -6.51 -4.16 6.96
C VAL A 14 -5.63 -3.74 5.79
N GLY A 15 -4.41 -3.24 6.04
CA GLY A 15 -3.50 -2.78 5.00
C GLY A 15 -3.03 -3.91 4.09
N LEU A 16 -2.70 -5.08 4.65
CA LEU A 16 -2.32 -6.25 3.86
C LEU A 16 -3.53 -6.82 3.09
N GLY A 17 -4.70 -6.89 3.73
CA GLY A 17 -5.95 -7.31 3.07
C GLY A 17 -6.29 -6.42 1.88
N ALA A 18 -6.21 -5.10 2.04
CA ALA A 18 -6.42 -4.14 0.95
C ALA A 18 -5.39 -4.32 -0.18
N ALA A 19 -4.10 -4.46 0.15
CA ALA A 19 -3.04 -4.68 -0.85
C ALA A 19 -3.26 -5.97 -1.67
N ILE A 20 -3.68 -7.05 -1.03
CA ILE A 20 -3.99 -8.33 -1.69
C ILE A 20 -5.22 -8.17 -2.60
N ILE A 21 -6.29 -7.53 -2.11
CA ILE A 21 -7.50 -7.31 -2.89
C ILE A 21 -7.16 -6.48 -4.15
N LEU A 22 -6.47 -5.35 -3.98
CA LEU A 22 -6.07 -4.49 -5.10
C LEU A 22 -5.24 -5.24 -6.14
N TYR A 23 -4.29 -6.08 -5.70
CA TYR A 23 -3.49 -6.90 -6.60
C TYR A 23 -4.34 -7.97 -7.33
N ALA A 24 -5.23 -8.65 -6.62
CA ALA A 24 -6.04 -9.74 -7.16
C ALA A 24 -7.17 -9.25 -8.09
N THR A 25 -7.65 -8.02 -7.89
CA THR A 25 -8.71 -7.42 -8.72
C THR A 25 -8.15 -6.55 -9.85
N ALA A 26 -6.82 -6.44 -9.98
CA ALA A 26 -6.22 -5.62 -11.01
C ALA A 26 -6.56 -6.17 -12.41
N THR A 27 -7.12 -5.31 -13.28
CA THR A 27 -7.56 -5.70 -14.63
C THR A 27 -6.54 -5.37 -15.71
N THR A 28 -5.67 -4.40 -15.44
CA THR A 28 -4.63 -3.96 -16.36
C THR A 28 -3.24 -4.05 -15.70
N PRO A 29 -2.17 -4.28 -16.48
CA PRO A 29 -0.80 -4.28 -15.93
C PRO A 29 -0.38 -2.93 -15.32
N ALA A 30 -1.00 -1.83 -15.75
CA ALA A 30 -0.73 -0.50 -15.23
C ALA A 30 -1.15 -0.35 -13.76
N GLU A 31 -2.21 -1.03 -13.32
CA GLU A 31 -2.73 -0.95 -11.94
C GLU A 31 -1.76 -1.55 -10.91
N THR A 32 -0.90 -2.47 -11.32
CA THR A 32 0.14 -3.09 -10.45
C THR A 32 1.55 -2.59 -10.75
N SER A 33 1.67 -1.54 -11.56
CA SER A 33 2.95 -0.92 -11.89
C SER A 33 3.19 0.35 -11.09
N LEU A 34 4.44 0.61 -10.71
CA LEU A 34 4.84 1.90 -10.16
C LEU A 34 5.05 2.88 -11.31
N LEU A 35 4.15 3.85 -11.41
CA LEU A 35 4.25 4.96 -12.34
C LEU A 35 5.14 6.05 -11.72
N ILE A 36 6.11 6.55 -12.48
CA ILE A 36 6.96 7.65 -12.01
C ILE A 36 6.36 8.98 -12.48
N PRO A 37 5.92 9.86 -11.56
CA PRO A 37 5.46 11.18 -11.94
C PRO A 37 6.53 11.91 -12.75
N LEU A 38 6.13 12.67 -13.77
CA LEU A 38 6.98 13.37 -14.75
C LEU A 38 7.56 12.50 -15.88
N PHE A 39 7.54 11.17 -15.77
CA PHE A 39 7.97 10.25 -16.82
C PHE A 39 6.83 9.35 -17.28
N LYS A 40 6.05 9.82 -18.27
CA LYS A 40 4.81 9.15 -18.73
C LYS A 40 5.04 7.75 -19.30
N ASP A 41 6.24 7.47 -19.79
CA ASP A 41 6.61 6.19 -20.40
C ASP A 41 7.35 5.25 -19.43
N VAL A 42 7.56 5.67 -18.18
CA VAL A 42 8.25 4.85 -17.17
C VAL A 42 7.22 4.23 -16.23
N ALA A 43 6.95 2.95 -16.46
CA ALA A 43 6.13 2.10 -15.61
C ALA A 43 6.94 0.86 -15.19
N LEU A 44 7.19 0.73 -13.89
CA LEU A 44 7.89 -0.41 -13.32
C LEU A 44 6.88 -1.47 -12.89
N SER A 45 6.83 -2.61 -13.59
CA SER A 45 5.98 -3.72 -13.19
C SER A 45 6.52 -4.34 -11.89
N LEU A 46 5.72 -4.30 -10.82
CA LEU A 46 6.17 -4.72 -9.49
C LEU A 46 5.90 -6.22 -9.22
N GLY A 47 4.96 -6.83 -9.95
CA GLY A 47 4.48 -8.18 -9.63
C GLY A 47 4.07 -8.29 -8.15
N LEU A 48 4.52 -9.34 -7.46
CA LEU A 48 4.23 -9.56 -6.04
C LEU A 48 4.77 -8.44 -5.13
N PHE A 49 5.80 -7.70 -5.54
CA PHE A 49 6.32 -6.60 -4.75
C PHE A 49 5.32 -5.44 -4.62
N TYR A 50 4.30 -5.38 -5.49
CA TYR A 50 3.17 -4.46 -5.35
C TYR A 50 2.49 -4.58 -4.00
N ILE A 51 2.30 -5.81 -3.50
CA ILE A 51 1.60 -6.06 -2.22
C ILE A 51 2.45 -5.52 -1.07
N VAL A 52 3.77 -5.74 -1.11
CA VAL A 52 4.72 -5.27 -0.10
C VAL A 52 4.73 -3.74 -0.06
N LEU A 53 4.91 -3.10 -1.22
CA LEU A 53 4.93 -1.64 -1.31
C LEU A 53 3.59 -1.03 -0.87
N SER A 54 2.47 -1.56 -1.35
CA SER A 54 1.13 -1.09 -1.00
C SER A 54 0.86 -1.19 0.50
N TYR A 55 1.26 -2.29 1.14
CA TYR A 55 1.19 -2.44 2.59
C TYR A 55 1.92 -1.31 3.31
N PHE A 56 3.18 -1.04 2.94
CA PHE A 56 3.98 0.01 3.56
C PHE A 56 3.39 1.40 3.34
N VAL A 57 2.86 1.68 2.14
CA VAL A 57 2.20 2.96 1.85
C VAL A 57 0.95 3.14 2.69
N ILE A 58 0.08 2.12 2.76
CA ILE A 58 -1.19 2.20 3.51
C ILE A 58 -0.94 2.37 5.00
N VAL A 59 -0.13 1.49 5.61
CA VAL A 59 0.13 1.54 7.06
C VAL A 59 1.01 2.75 7.41
N GLY A 60 2.01 3.05 6.58
CA GLY A 60 2.93 4.17 6.76
C GLY A 60 2.21 5.51 6.72
N SER A 61 1.38 5.76 5.70
CA SER A 61 0.59 7.00 5.61
C SER A 61 -0.38 7.17 6.77
N SER A 62 -1.08 6.10 7.18
CA SER A 62 -1.99 6.12 8.34
C SER A 62 -1.28 6.52 9.64
N ASN A 63 -0.04 6.07 9.85
CA ASN A 63 0.75 6.45 11.01
C ASN A 63 1.41 7.82 10.87
N ALA A 64 1.81 8.21 9.66
CA ALA A 64 2.39 9.53 9.38
C ALA A 64 1.40 10.65 9.66
N VAL A 65 0.16 10.53 9.19
CA VAL A 65 -0.90 11.53 9.47
C VAL A 65 -1.18 11.61 10.97
N ASN A 66 -1.35 10.46 11.64
CA ASN A 66 -1.56 10.43 13.10
C ASN A 66 -0.36 10.92 13.92
N LEU A 67 0.83 11.04 13.33
CA LEU A 67 2.00 11.61 13.98
C LEU A 67 2.04 13.14 13.85
N THR A 68 1.48 13.68 12.77
CA THR A 68 1.46 15.11 12.48
C THR A 68 0.21 15.83 12.97
N ASP A 69 -0.88 15.09 13.21
CA ASP A 69 -2.08 15.56 13.91
C ASP A 69 -1.79 15.80 15.41
#